data_AF-A0A1E4HEZ9-F1
#
_entry.id   AF-A0A1E4HEZ9-F1
#
_cell.length_a   1.000
_cell.length_b   1.000
_cell.length_c   1.000
_cell.angle_alpha   90.00
_cell.angle_beta   90.00
_cell.angle_gamma   90.00
#
_symmetry.space_group_name_H-M   'P 1'
#
loop_
_entity.id
_entity.type
_entity.pdbx_description
1 polymer ?
#
loop_
_entity_poly.entity_id
_entity_poly.type
_entity_poly.pdbx_seq_one_letter_code
_entity_poly.pdbx_strand_id
1 'polypeptide(L)' 'MKYNHLVANMVILHNVHTMSRTLKVLQEQGVPLSEELLNRLSPYRREHINRLGHYSLDFERYQSAMAKDIKFTL' A
#
# COMPACT_ATOMS: atom_id res chain seq x y z
N MET A 1 -8.46 3.53 -17.80
CA MET A 1 -7.82 2.52 -16.92
C MET A 1 -6.35 2.19 -17.24
N LYS A 2 -5.67 2.74 -18.28
CA LYS A 2 -4.29 2.31 -18.61
C LYS A 2 -3.14 3.08 -17.93
N TYR A 3 -3.32 4.36 -17.57
CA TYR A 3 -2.23 5.18 -17.04
C TYR A 3 -2.03 5.07 -15.53
N ASN A 4 -3.11 4.84 -14.76
CA ASN A 4 -3.02 4.78 -13.29
C ASN A 4 -2.12 3.64 -12.79
N HIS A 5 -2.11 2.50 -13.46
CA HIS A 5 -1.22 1.39 -13.08
C HIS A 5 0.25 1.74 -13.32
N LEU A 6 0.55 2.41 -14.42
CA LEU A 6 1.91 2.84 -14.72
C LEU A 6 2.38 3.89 -13.70
N VAL A 7 1.53 4.89 -13.40
CA VAL A 7 1.83 5.92 -12.40
C VAL A 7 2.01 5.29 -11.02
N ALA A 8 1.14 4.36 -10.61
CA ALA A 8 1.28 3.66 -9.33
C ALA A 8 2.58 2.86 -9.25
N ASN A 9 2.94 2.13 -10.31
CA ASN A 9 4.19 1.37 -10.37
C ASN A 9 5.42 2.28 -10.32
N MET A 10 5.39 3.43 -11.00
CA MET A 10 6.46 4.43 -10.94
C MET A 10 6.63 5.01 -9.54
N VAL A 11 5.52 5.32 -8.84
CA VAL A 11 5.55 5.81 -7.46
C VAL A 11 6.11 4.75 -6.51
N ILE A 12 5.68 3.49 -6.64
CA ILE A 12 6.20 2.37 -5.84
C ILE A 12 7.71 2.22 -6.06
N LEU A 13 8.17 2.24 -7.32
CA LEU A 13 9.58 2.12 -7.66
C LEU A 13 10.40 3.28 -7.08
N HIS A 14 9.91 4.51 -7.21
CA HIS A 14 10.57 5.71 -6.68
C HIS A 14 10.76 5.64 -5.17
N ASN A 15 9.76 5.15 -4.44
CA ASN A 15 9.81 4.99 -2.99
C ASN A 15 10.88 3.97 -2.58
N VAL A 16 10.88 2.80 -3.22
CA VAL A 16 11.87 1.75 -2.93
C VAL A 16 13.29 2.21 -3.27
N HIS A 17 13.48 2.91 -4.40
CA HIS A 17 14.77 3.49 -4.79
C HIS A 17 15.30 4.49 -3.77
N THR A 18 14.44 5.37 -3.27
CA THR A 18 14.80 6.38 -2.27
C THR A 18 15.20 5.73 -0.95
N MET A 19 14.40 4.77 -0.45
CA MET A 19 14.72 4.02 0.76
C MET A 19 16.06 3.27 0.63
N SER A 20 16.30 2.64 -0.52
CA SER A 20 17.53 1.88 -0.78
C SER A 20 18.76 2.78 -0.78
N ARG A 21 18.67 3.98 -1.36
CA ARG A 21 19.75 4.98 -1.35
C ARG A 21 20.05 5.45 0.08
N THR A 22 19.02 5.77 0.86
CA THR A 22 19.20 6.22 2.25
C THR A 22 19.83 5.14 3.12
N LEU A 23 19.42 3.88 2.96
CA LEU A 23 20.05 2.75 3.65
C LEU A 23 21.53 2.61 3.30
N LYS A 24 21.89 2.79 2.03
CA LYS A 24 23.29 2.76 1.60
C LYS A 24 24.13 3.88 2.25
N VAL A 25 23.60 5.10 2.32
CA VAL A 25 24.27 6.22 3.00
C VAL A 25 24.46 5.92 4.50
N LEU A 26 23.46 5.34 5.16
CA LEU A 26 23.58 4.94 6.57
C LEU A 26 24.64 3.84 6.77
N GLN A 27 24.73 2.90 5.84
CA GLN A 27 25.78 1.88 5.84
C GLN A 27 27.18 2.48 5.68
N GLU A 28 27.34 3.45 4.78
CA GLU A 28 28.60 4.18 4.57
C GLU A 28 29.00 5.01 5.81
N GLN A 29 28.03 5.47 6.60
CA GLN A 29 28.25 6.16 7.89
C GLN A 29 28.59 5.20 9.05
N GLY A 30 28.65 3.88 8.79
CA GLY A 30 28.97 2.87 9.81
C GLY A 30 27.79 2.49 10.71
N VAL A 31 26.55 2.85 10.34
CA VAL A 31 25.36 2.44 11.09
C VAL A 31 25.14 0.94 10.90
N PRO A 32 25.04 0.14 11.98
CA PRO A 32 24.78 -1.29 11.88
C PRO A 32 23.33 -1.53 11.42
N LEU A 33 23.16 -1.92 10.16
CA LEU A 33 21.87 -2.35 9.61
C LEU A 33 21.68 -3.83 9.91
N SER A 34 21.00 -4.15 11.03
CA SER A 34 20.64 -5.54 11.34
C SER A 34 19.50 -6.04 10.46
N GLU A 35 19.45 -7.36 10.24
CA GLU A 35 18.37 -8.00 9.47
C GLU A 35 17.00 -7.76 10.12
N GLU A 36 16.93 -7.69 11.44
CA GLU A 36 15.71 -7.33 12.18
C GLU A 36 15.23 -5.91 11.84
N LEU A 37 16.13 -4.94 11.78
CA LEU A 37 15.80 -3.55 11.42
C LEU A 37 15.31 -3.45 9.97
N LEU A 38 15.94 -4.16 9.05
CA LEU A 38 15.52 -4.22 7.64
C LEU A 38 14.17 -4.92 7.49
N ASN A 39 13.96 -6.01 8.24
CA ASN A 39 12.67 -6.67 8.34
C ASN A 39 11.60 -5.72 8.87
N ARG A 40 11.98 -4.72 9.71
CA ARG A 40 11.10 -3.65 10.17
C ARG A 40 10.79 -2.58 9.11
N LEU A 41 11.39 -2.61 7.93
CA LEU A 41 11.04 -1.72 6.80
C LEU A 41 10.19 -2.42 5.73
N SER A 42 10.02 -3.74 5.82
CA SER A 42 9.18 -4.50 4.89
C SER A 42 7.72 -3.97 4.85
N PRO A 43 7.15 -3.74 3.65
CA PRO A 43 5.75 -3.34 3.51
C PRO A 43 4.76 -4.46 3.95
N TYR A 44 5.26 -5.69 4.11
CA TYR A 44 4.49 -6.83 4.57
C TYR A 44 4.74 -7.09 6.07
N ARG A 45 4.01 -6.38 6.92
CA ARG A 45 3.97 -6.65 8.35
C ARG A 45 3.10 -7.87 8.66
N ARG A 46 3.66 -8.85 9.37
CA ARG A 46 2.94 -10.06 9.80
C ARG A 46 2.31 -9.94 11.19
N GLU A 47 2.80 -9.06 12.06
CA GLU A 47 2.44 -9.14 13.49
C GLU A 47 1.39 -8.13 13.97
N HIS A 48 1.28 -6.90 13.44
CA HIS A 48 0.41 -5.89 14.11
C HIS A 48 -0.31 -4.87 13.22
N ILE A 49 -0.16 -4.90 11.89
CA ILE A 49 -0.95 -4.02 11.01
C ILE A 49 -1.94 -4.91 10.27
N ASN A 50 -3.22 -4.80 10.62
CA ASN A 50 -4.28 -5.41 9.83
C ASN A 50 -4.22 -4.80 8.42
N ARG A 51 -3.54 -5.49 7.49
CA ARG A 51 -3.23 -5.00 6.12
C ARG A 51 -4.49 -4.73 5.30
N LEU A 52 -5.61 -5.30 5.74
CA LEU A 52 -6.92 -5.12 5.15
C LEU A 52 -7.81 -4.18 5.97
N GLY A 53 -7.34 -3.56 7.06
CA GLY A 53 -8.20 -2.80 7.96
C GLY A 53 -9.34 -3.64 8.56
N HIS A 54 -10.02 -3.13 9.58
CA HIS A 54 -11.35 -3.63 9.88
C HIS A 54 -12.32 -2.95 8.91
N TYR A 55 -12.52 -3.53 7.73
CA TYR A 55 -13.68 -3.18 6.90
C TYR A 55 -14.91 -3.86 7.50
N SER A 56 -15.61 -3.18 8.41
CA SER A 56 -17.02 -3.51 8.64
C SER A 56 -17.75 -3.21 7.33
N LEU A 57 -18.10 -4.26 6.59
CA LEU A 57 -18.92 -4.15 5.39
C LEU A 57 -20.31 -3.69 5.83
N ASP A 58 -20.52 -2.37 5.81
CA ASP A 58 -21.84 -1.79 6.06
C ASP A 58 -22.64 -1.86 4.76
N PHE A 59 -23.39 -2.96 4.59
CA PHE A 59 -24.19 -3.24 3.40
C PHE A 59 -25.32 -2.23 3.20
N GLU A 60 -25.74 -1.51 4.24
CA GLU A 60 -26.71 -0.42 4.17
C GLU A 60 -26.15 0.78 3.38
N ARG A 61 -24.83 1.05 3.52
CA ARG A 61 -24.15 2.14 2.81
C ARG A 61 -23.99 1.87 1.31
N TYR A 62 -23.98 0.61 0.88
CA TYR A 62 -23.85 0.25 -0.54
C TYR A 62 -25.16 0.45 -1.32
N GLN A 63 -26.32 0.28 -0.67
CA GLN A 63 -27.62 0.43 -1.34
C GLN A 63 -27.92 1.88 -1.74
N SER A 64 -27.48 2.88 -0.96
CA SER A 64 -27.77 4.28 -1.28
C SER A 64 -27.02 4.80 -2.53
N ALA A 65 -25.90 4.18 -2.90
CA ALA A 65 -25.08 4.61 -4.05
C ALA A 65 -25.49 3.92 -5.37
N MET A 66 -26.05 2.71 -5.30
CA MET A 66 -26.42 1.92 -6.48
C MET A 66 -27.88 2.10 -6.90
N ALA A 67 -28.71 2.74 -6.06
CA ALA A 67 -30.15 2.87 -6.30
C ALA A 67 -30.54 3.96 -7.31
N LYS A 68 -29.59 4.69 -7.94
CA LYS A 68 -29.99 5.86 -8.74
C LYS A 68 -30.29 5.62 -10.22
N ASP A 69 -29.68 4.70 -10.96
CA ASP A 69 -29.88 4.71 -12.43
C ASP A 69 -29.74 3.35 -13.14
N ILE A 70 -30.43 2.31 -12.70
CA ILE A 70 -30.58 1.10 -13.53
C ILE A 70 -32.02 0.60 -13.51
N LYS A 71 -32.83 1.07 -14.46
CA LYS A 71 -34.08 0.41 -14.85
C LYS A 71 -33.78 -0.61 -15.95
N PHE A 72 -33.73 -1.90 -15.60
CA PHE A 72 -33.96 -2.96 -16.58
C PHE A 72 -35.44 -3.36 -16.48
N THR A 73 -36.19 -3.02 -17.53
CA THR A 73 -37.52 -3.61 -17.77
C THR A 73 -37.28 -4.94 -18.48
N LEU A 74 -37.85 -6.02 -17.95
CA LEU A 74 -37.92 -7.34 -18.60
C LEU A 74 -38.90 -7.32 -19.77
#